data_AF-A0A3L7PDJ8-F1
#
_entry.id   AF-A0A3L7PDJ8-F1
#
_cell.length_a   1.000
_cell.length_b   1.000
_cell.length_c   1.000
_cell.angle_alpha   90.00
_cell.angle_beta   90.00
_cell.angle_gamma   90.00
#
_symmetry.space_group_name_H-M   'P 1'
#
loop_
_entity.id
_entity.type
_entity.pdbx_description
1 polymer ?
#
loop_
_entity_poly.entity_id
_entity_poly.type
_entity_poly.pdbx_seq_one_letter_code
_entity_poly.pdbx_strand_id
1 'polypeptide(L)'
;MPRPPRRPGQASSKPRHAPRGPADDEAASAPRIGGGELRRRRLAHQPDGRTRPMKDRVRESLFDLLGTDVRRALAIDLFAGTGALGFEAISRGASRAIFVERHFPTADILRKSARDLDVVDRCDIRSGDVLLWSRRMPELPTDMPWITFVSPPWSFFGEGHERRAELLALIEIMCRVAPPGSTVVVEADTVFDPAALPDAESWERRPMPPAVLLFHRKSLTS
;
A
#
# COMPACT_ATOMS: atom_id res chain seq x y z
N MET A 1 -17.55 11.56 -73.62
CA MET A 1 -16.53 11.26 -72.59
C MET A 1 -17.21 10.55 -71.41
N PRO A 2 -16.68 9.42 -70.94
CA PRO A 2 -17.37 8.54 -69.97
C PRO A 2 -17.20 9.04 -68.52
N ARG A 3 -18.22 8.82 -67.69
CA ARG A 3 -18.23 9.11 -66.24
C ARG A 3 -17.15 8.30 -65.51
N PRO A 4 -16.47 8.86 -64.49
CA PRO A 4 -15.50 8.10 -63.70
C PRO A 4 -16.20 7.09 -62.78
N PRO A 5 -15.57 5.96 -62.44
CA PRO A 5 -16.15 4.95 -61.56
C PRO A 5 -16.19 5.44 -60.10
N ARG A 6 -17.27 5.10 -59.38
CA ARG A 6 -17.44 5.35 -57.95
C ARG A 6 -16.40 4.54 -57.15
N ARG A 7 -15.69 5.21 -56.23
CA ARG A 7 -14.83 4.55 -55.23
C ARG A 7 -15.69 3.68 -54.29
N PRO A 8 -15.27 2.45 -53.95
CA PRO A 8 -15.94 1.67 -52.92
C PRO A 8 -15.71 2.30 -51.54
N GLY A 9 -16.78 2.38 -50.73
CA GLY A 9 -16.79 2.99 -49.41
C GLY A 9 -15.88 2.22 -48.43
N GLN A 10 -15.05 2.96 -47.71
CA GLN A 10 -14.35 2.46 -46.52
C GLN A 10 -15.39 2.17 -45.43
N ALA A 11 -15.63 0.90 -45.17
CA ALA A 11 -16.28 0.47 -43.95
C ALA A 11 -15.35 0.77 -42.77
N SER A 12 -15.70 1.75 -41.96
CA SER A 12 -15.03 2.05 -40.69
C SER A 12 -15.30 0.90 -39.70
N SER A 13 -14.37 -0.04 -39.59
CA SER A 13 -14.37 -1.05 -38.53
C SER A 13 -14.09 -0.37 -37.19
N LYS A 14 -15.11 -0.24 -36.34
CA LYS A 14 -14.91 0.09 -34.92
C LYS A 14 -14.01 -0.99 -34.30
N PRO A 15 -12.98 -0.64 -33.52
CA PRO A 15 -12.16 -1.64 -32.86
C PRO A 15 -13.03 -2.43 -31.88
N ARG A 16 -13.18 -3.73 -32.12
CA ARG A 16 -13.73 -4.67 -31.16
C ARG A 16 -12.81 -4.65 -29.94
N HIS A 17 -13.33 -4.19 -28.80
CA HIS A 17 -12.65 -4.34 -27.51
C HIS A 17 -12.31 -5.82 -27.34
N ALA A 18 -11.02 -6.12 -27.24
CA ALA A 18 -10.57 -7.44 -26.83
C ALA A 18 -11.15 -7.77 -25.45
N PRO A 19 -11.50 -9.03 -25.17
CA PRO A 19 -11.96 -9.43 -23.85
C PRO A 19 -10.86 -9.11 -22.82
N ARG A 20 -11.24 -8.35 -21.78
CA ARG A 20 -10.36 -8.02 -20.65
C ARG A 20 -9.93 -9.31 -19.95
N GLY A 21 -8.66 -9.38 -19.56
CA GLY A 21 -8.11 -10.56 -18.89
C GLY A 21 -8.46 -10.60 -17.41
N PRO A 22 -8.27 -11.75 -16.72
CA PRO A 22 -8.50 -11.88 -15.28
C PRO A 22 -7.72 -10.88 -14.41
N ALA A 23 -6.55 -10.43 -14.88
CA ALA A 23 -5.74 -9.41 -14.22
C ALA A 23 -6.35 -7.99 -14.31
N ASP A 24 -7.11 -7.71 -15.37
CA ASP A 24 -7.83 -6.43 -15.53
C ASP A 24 -9.07 -6.37 -14.62
N ASP A 25 -9.72 -7.51 -14.38
CA ASP A 25 -10.87 -7.62 -13.47
C ASP A 25 -10.47 -7.47 -12.00
N GLU A 26 -9.28 -7.97 -11.62
CA GLU A 26 -8.74 -7.83 -10.25
C GLU A 26 -8.41 -6.37 -9.92
N ALA A 27 -7.85 -5.62 -10.89
CA ALA A 27 -7.58 -4.18 -10.78
C ALA A 27 -8.87 -3.31 -10.75
N ALA A 28 -9.96 -3.81 -11.33
CA ALA A 28 -11.26 -3.13 -11.38
C ALA A 28 -12.12 -3.36 -10.13
N SER A 29 -11.87 -4.41 -9.36
CA SER A 29 -12.69 -4.77 -8.20
C SER A 29 -12.25 -4.02 -6.93
N ALA A 30 -13.23 -3.51 -6.17
CA ALA A 30 -12.95 -2.81 -4.92
C ALA A 30 -12.34 -3.76 -3.87
N PRO A 31 -11.22 -3.38 -3.21
CA PRO A 31 -10.59 -4.20 -2.17
C PRO A 31 -11.55 -4.48 -1.00
N ARG A 32 -11.31 -5.60 -0.31
CA ARG A 32 -12.13 -6.03 0.83
C ARG A 32 -11.27 -6.35 2.03
N ILE A 33 -11.81 -6.07 3.21
CA ILE A 33 -11.18 -6.47 4.47
C ILE A 33 -11.28 -7.99 4.61
N GLY A 34 -10.14 -8.64 4.82
CA GLY A 34 -9.97 -10.09 4.87
C GLY A 34 -10.28 -10.71 6.22
N GLY A 35 -9.96 -10.05 7.33
CA GLY A 35 -10.14 -10.56 8.70
C GLY A 35 -10.54 -9.49 9.71
N GLY A 36 -10.75 -9.89 10.96
CA GLY A 36 -11.10 -8.98 12.06
C GLY A 36 -12.57 -8.56 12.13
N GLU A 37 -12.86 -7.50 12.88
CA GLU A 37 -14.24 -7.02 13.16
C GLU A 37 -14.96 -6.48 11.90
N LEU A 38 -14.22 -5.94 10.95
CA LEU A 38 -14.73 -5.36 9.70
C LEU A 38 -14.67 -6.35 8.53
N ARG A 39 -14.51 -7.65 8.80
CA ARG A 39 -14.33 -8.69 7.77
C ARG A 39 -15.40 -8.61 6.67
N ARG A 40 -14.97 -8.79 5.42
CA ARG A 40 -15.75 -8.75 4.16
C ARG A 40 -16.33 -7.39 3.77
N ARG A 41 -16.15 -6.35 4.58
CA ARG A 41 -16.54 -4.98 4.20
C ARG A 41 -15.68 -4.51 3.01
N ARG A 42 -16.32 -3.78 2.10
CA ARG A 42 -15.67 -3.22 0.90
C ARG A 42 -15.08 -1.86 1.24
N LEU A 43 -13.91 -1.58 0.68
CA LEU A 43 -13.34 -0.25 0.65
C LEU A 43 -13.88 0.52 -0.55
N ALA A 44 -14.00 1.84 -0.42
CA ALA A 44 -14.21 2.68 -1.57
C ALA A 44 -12.98 2.57 -2.49
N HIS A 45 -13.22 2.53 -3.80
CA HIS A 45 -12.18 2.37 -4.82
C HIS A 45 -12.59 3.16 -6.06
N GLN A 46 -11.61 3.81 -6.69
CA GLN A 46 -11.76 4.31 -8.04
C GLN A 46 -10.68 3.67 -8.90
N PRO A 47 -11.04 2.85 -9.89
CA PRO A 47 -10.07 2.27 -10.80
C PRO A 47 -9.53 3.36 -11.73
N ASP A 48 -8.44 4.00 -11.33
CA ASP A 48 -7.73 5.00 -12.12
C ASP A 48 -6.43 4.46 -12.74
N GLY A 49 -6.12 3.18 -12.47
CA GLY A 49 -4.94 2.47 -12.98
C GLY A 49 -3.61 2.94 -12.39
N ARG A 50 -3.61 3.87 -11.42
CA ARG A 50 -2.38 4.48 -10.89
C ARG A 50 -1.67 3.61 -9.87
N THR A 51 -2.42 2.74 -9.19
CA THR A 51 -1.89 1.85 -8.16
C THR A 51 -2.21 0.42 -8.50
N ARG A 52 -1.19 -0.45 -8.49
CA ARG A 52 -1.39 -1.90 -8.45
C ARG A 52 -1.85 -2.25 -7.02
N PRO A 53 -3.09 -2.73 -6.81
CA PRO A 53 -3.51 -3.13 -5.49
C PRO A 53 -2.65 -4.31 -4.99
N MET A 54 -2.28 -4.29 -3.70
CA MET A 54 -1.68 -5.46 -3.06
C MET A 54 -2.65 -6.64 -3.20
N LYS A 55 -2.17 -7.77 -3.71
CA LYS A 55 -2.98 -8.98 -3.87
C LYS A 55 -3.54 -9.42 -2.51
N ASP A 56 -4.81 -9.81 -2.50
CA ASP A 56 -5.50 -10.23 -1.27
C ASP A 56 -4.73 -11.33 -0.51
N ARG A 57 -4.16 -12.30 -1.22
CA ARG A 57 -3.34 -13.36 -0.61
C ARG A 57 -2.07 -12.84 0.08
N VAL A 58 -1.43 -11.81 -0.48
CA VAL A 58 -0.21 -11.21 0.09
C VAL A 58 -0.60 -10.45 1.35
N ARG A 59 -1.72 -9.71 1.30
CA ARG A 59 -2.28 -9.03 2.48
C ARG A 59 -2.65 -10.03 3.57
N GLU A 60 -3.34 -11.12 3.24
CA GLU A 60 -3.71 -12.16 4.19
C GLU A 60 -2.48 -12.78 4.86
N SER A 61 -1.49 -13.21 4.08
CA SER A 61 -0.24 -13.76 4.61
C SER A 61 0.55 -12.75 5.46
N LEU A 62 0.57 -11.47 5.07
CA LEU A 62 1.18 -10.41 5.85
C LEU A 62 0.57 -10.35 7.26
N PHE A 63 -0.76 -10.33 7.36
CA PHE A 63 -1.43 -10.24 8.65
C PHE A 63 -1.39 -11.54 9.45
N ASP A 64 -1.28 -12.69 8.80
CA ASP A 64 -1.03 -13.97 9.48
C ASP A 64 0.38 -14.00 10.10
N LEU A 65 1.38 -13.43 9.42
CA LEU A 65 2.75 -13.30 9.94
C LEU A 65 2.87 -12.26 11.07
N LEU A 66 2.06 -11.21 11.05
CA LEU A 66 1.98 -10.24 12.16
C LEU A 66 1.23 -10.80 13.37
N GLY A 67 0.25 -11.68 13.16
CA GLY A 67 -0.48 -12.35 14.23
C GLY A 67 -1.06 -11.39 15.28
N THR A 68 -0.69 -11.60 16.54
CA THR A 68 -1.18 -10.79 17.67
C THR A 68 -0.52 -9.43 17.80
N ASP A 69 0.61 -9.19 17.12
CA ASP A 69 1.38 -7.94 17.24
C ASP A 69 0.59 -6.72 16.74
N VAL A 70 -0.43 -6.95 15.91
CA VAL A 70 -1.35 -5.90 15.43
C VAL A 70 -2.22 -5.35 16.55
N ARG A 71 -2.52 -6.15 17.58
CA ARG A 71 -3.47 -5.75 18.63
C ARG A 71 -2.90 -4.60 19.44
N ARG A 72 -3.72 -3.55 19.60
CA ARG A 72 -3.40 -2.32 20.33
C ARG A 72 -2.23 -1.49 19.75
N ALA A 73 -1.65 -1.91 18.63
CA ALA A 73 -0.60 -1.16 17.96
C ALA A 73 -1.15 0.09 17.26
N LEU A 74 -0.25 1.03 16.95
CA LEU A 74 -0.50 2.09 15.99
C LEU A 74 -0.12 1.59 14.60
N ALA A 75 -1.11 1.44 13.71
CA ALA A 75 -0.82 1.14 12.31
C ALA A 75 -0.39 2.43 11.58
N ILE A 76 0.66 2.37 10.76
CA ILE A 76 1.14 3.51 9.97
C ILE A 76 1.27 3.06 8.51
N ASP A 77 0.35 3.51 7.66
CA ASP A 77 0.31 3.18 6.24
C ASP A 77 0.92 4.34 5.42
N LEU A 78 2.21 4.22 5.06
CA LEU A 78 2.98 5.32 4.47
C LEU A 78 2.65 5.58 3.00
N PHE A 79 2.07 4.61 2.32
CA PHE A 79 1.65 4.69 0.91
C PHE A 79 0.21 4.18 0.81
N ALA A 80 -0.68 4.87 1.52
CA ALA A 80 -1.97 4.31 1.92
C ALA A 80 -2.85 3.85 0.75
N GLY A 81 -2.87 4.60 -0.36
CA GLY A 81 -3.77 4.29 -1.46
C GLY A 81 -5.22 4.23 -0.97
N THR A 82 -5.88 3.09 -1.20
CA THR A 82 -7.24 2.83 -0.71
C THR A 82 -7.34 2.56 0.81
N GLY A 83 -6.20 2.46 1.50
CA GLY A 83 -6.09 2.18 2.93
C GLY A 83 -6.19 0.70 3.29
N ALA A 84 -5.98 -0.20 2.32
CA ALA A 84 -6.21 -1.62 2.50
C ALA A 84 -5.42 -2.21 3.68
N LEU A 85 -4.19 -1.76 3.92
CA LEU A 85 -3.39 -2.23 5.06
C LEU A 85 -3.83 -1.58 6.37
N GLY A 86 -3.95 -0.25 6.43
CA GLY A 86 -4.37 0.42 7.65
C GLY A 86 -5.77 0.01 8.15
N PHE A 87 -6.75 -0.18 7.25
CA PHE A 87 -8.09 -0.65 7.64
C PHE A 87 -8.11 -2.11 8.06
N GLU A 88 -7.33 -2.98 7.41
CA GLU A 88 -7.18 -4.37 7.83
C GLU A 88 -6.54 -4.45 9.23
N ALA A 89 -5.56 -3.58 9.52
CA ALA A 89 -4.96 -3.48 10.85
C ALA A 89 -5.97 -3.03 11.92
N ILE A 90 -6.76 -1.98 11.64
CA ILE A 90 -7.89 -1.55 12.49
C ILE A 90 -8.83 -2.73 12.74
N SER A 91 -9.25 -3.41 11.68
CA SER A 91 -10.16 -4.55 11.77
C SER A 91 -9.61 -5.66 12.68
N ARG A 92 -8.29 -5.90 12.64
CA ARG A 92 -7.59 -6.92 13.45
C ARG A 92 -7.19 -6.45 14.84
N GLY A 93 -7.58 -5.23 15.24
CA GLY A 93 -7.48 -4.74 16.60
C GLY A 93 -6.36 -3.72 16.85
N ALA A 94 -5.77 -3.12 15.82
CA ALA A 94 -4.92 -1.94 15.99
C ALA A 94 -5.72 -0.81 16.65
N SER A 95 -5.12 -0.07 17.58
CA SER A 95 -5.81 0.99 18.32
C SER A 95 -6.29 2.09 17.37
N ARG A 96 -5.39 2.53 16.49
CA ARG A 96 -5.58 3.59 15.50
C ARG A 96 -4.72 3.30 14.26
N ALA A 97 -5.02 3.98 13.17
CA ALA A 97 -4.18 3.99 11.98
C ALA A 97 -3.90 5.42 11.50
N ILE A 98 -2.66 5.68 11.14
CA ILE A 98 -2.24 6.87 10.40
C ILE A 98 -2.06 6.46 8.95
N PHE A 99 -2.65 7.22 8.04
CA PHE A 99 -2.56 7.00 6.61
C PHE A 99 -1.91 8.20 5.96
N VAL A 100 -0.92 7.98 5.10
CA VAL A 100 -0.30 9.02 4.29
C VAL A 100 -0.58 8.75 2.82
N GLU A 101 -1.23 9.70 2.16
CA GLU A 101 -1.59 9.59 0.74
C GLU A 101 -1.30 10.90 0.02
N ARG A 102 -0.54 10.82 -1.08
CA ARG A 102 -0.11 11.99 -1.86
C ARG A 102 -1.20 12.48 -2.80
N HIS A 103 -1.98 11.57 -3.38
CA HIS A 103 -3.01 11.89 -4.36
C HIS A 103 -4.31 12.28 -3.66
N PHE A 104 -4.67 13.57 -3.70
CA PHE A 104 -5.84 14.10 -3.00
C PHE A 104 -7.16 13.35 -3.29
N PRO A 105 -7.52 13.04 -4.54
CA PRO A 105 -8.73 12.23 -4.81
C PRO A 105 -8.70 10.84 -4.14
N THR A 106 -7.52 10.20 -4.08
CA THR A 106 -7.37 8.92 -3.37
C THR A 106 -7.53 9.10 -1.86
N ALA A 107 -6.99 10.17 -1.30
CA ALA A 107 -7.20 10.50 0.11
C ALA A 107 -8.68 10.75 0.45
N ASP A 108 -9.47 11.29 -0.47
CA ASP A 108 -10.92 11.47 -0.27
C ASP A 108 -11.70 10.14 -0.32
N ILE A 109 -11.28 9.22 -1.19
CA ILE A 109 -11.79 7.84 -1.21
C ILE A 109 -11.47 7.14 0.11
N LEU A 110 -10.24 7.30 0.61
CA LEU A 110 -9.82 6.77 1.90
C LEU A 110 -10.68 7.33 3.06
N ARG A 111 -10.94 8.65 3.07
CA ARG A 111 -11.88 9.28 4.04
C ARG A 111 -13.30 8.76 3.91
N LYS A 112 -13.74 8.42 2.69
CA LYS A 112 -15.05 7.78 2.47
C LYS A 112 -15.06 6.38 3.08
N SER A 113 -14.04 5.56 2.85
CA SER A 113 -13.92 4.24 3.46
C SER A 113 -13.96 4.31 4.99
N ALA A 114 -13.24 5.25 5.61
CA ALA A 114 -13.26 5.42 7.07
C ALA A 114 -14.68 5.71 7.61
N ARG A 115 -15.46 6.54 6.90
CA ARG A 115 -16.87 6.82 7.22
C ARG A 115 -17.77 5.62 7.00
N ASP A 116 -17.66 4.97 5.84
CA ASP A 116 -18.48 3.80 5.50
C ASP A 116 -18.26 2.67 6.52
N LEU A 117 -17.02 2.49 6.98
CA LEU A 117 -16.62 1.48 7.96
C LEU A 117 -16.92 1.85 9.42
N ASP A 118 -17.34 3.09 9.69
CA ASP A 118 -17.60 3.62 11.02
C ASP A 118 -16.36 3.60 11.95
N VAL A 119 -15.20 4.01 11.41
CA VAL A 119 -13.90 4.01 12.14
C VAL A 119 -13.16 5.33 12.03
N VAL A 120 -13.85 6.43 11.73
CA VAL A 120 -13.26 7.76 11.57
C VAL A 120 -12.43 8.16 12.79
N ASP A 121 -12.93 7.90 14.00
CA ASP A 121 -12.26 8.25 15.26
C ASP A 121 -10.97 7.45 15.54
N ARG A 122 -10.73 6.40 14.74
CA ARG A 122 -9.50 5.58 14.78
C ARG A 122 -8.56 5.88 13.63
N CYS A 123 -8.88 6.84 12.76
CA CYS A 123 -8.11 7.17 11.57
C CYS A 123 -7.55 8.60 11.62
N ASP A 124 -6.25 8.75 11.35
CA ASP A 124 -5.61 10.02 11.03
C ASP A 124 -5.15 9.99 9.57
N ILE A 125 -5.84 10.72 8.69
CA ILE A 125 -5.60 10.70 7.24
C ILE A 125 -4.87 11.99 6.82
N ARG A 126 -3.59 11.84 6.48
CA ARG A 126 -2.68 12.93 6.12
C ARG A 126 -2.46 12.96 4.62
N SER A 127 -2.92 14.03 3.97
CA SER A 127 -2.63 14.26 2.56
C SER A 127 -1.24 14.87 2.40
N GLY A 128 -0.34 14.19 1.70
CA GLY A 128 1.03 14.69 1.52
C GLY A 128 2.01 13.66 0.98
N ASP A 129 3.21 14.12 0.67
CA ASP A 129 4.30 13.27 0.21
C ASP A 129 5.08 12.72 1.41
N VAL A 130 4.90 11.44 1.70
CA VAL A 130 5.51 10.76 2.85
C VAL A 130 7.04 10.78 2.81
N LEU A 131 7.63 10.85 1.62
CA LEU A 131 9.09 10.82 1.45
C LEU A 131 9.76 12.04 2.10
N LEU A 132 9.04 13.14 2.28
CA LEU A 132 9.50 14.32 3.00
C LEU A 132 9.71 14.06 4.50
N TRP A 133 9.11 13.01 5.06
CA TRP A 133 9.28 12.66 6.49
C TRP A 133 10.71 12.23 6.82
N SER A 134 11.47 11.73 5.83
CA SER A 134 12.90 11.46 5.97
C SER A 134 13.72 12.72 6.35
N ARG A 135 13.24 13.90 5.95
CA ARG A 135 13.88 15.20 6.25
C ARG A 135 13.24 15.90 7.44
N ARG A 136 11.92 15.76 7.59
CA ARG A 136 11.15 16.40 8.66
C ARG A 136 10.07 15.45 9.15
N MET A 137 10.43 14.62 10.13
CA MET A 137 9.53 13.67 10.74
C MET A 137 8.43 14.41 11.52
N PRO A 138 7.15 14.08 11.32
CA PRO A 138 6.10 14.59 12.19
C PRO A 138 6.19 13.95 13.58
N GLU A 139 5.62 14.60 14.57
CA GLU A 139 5.37 13.95 15.86
C GLU A 139 4.34 12.84 15.68
N LEU A 140 4.68 11.65 16.19
CA LEU A 140 3.82 10.47 16.19
C LEU A 140 3.70 9.95 17.63
N PRO A 141 2.54 9.39 18.03
CA PRO A 141 2.41 8.77 19.35
C PRO A 141 3.41 7.63 19.55
N THR A 142 4.11 7.64 20.67
CA THR A 142 5.14 6.63 21.01
C THR A 142 4.79 5.80 22.24
N ASP A 143 3.56 5.92 22.75
CA ASP A 143 3.03 5.21 23.92
C ASP A 143 2.60 3.76 23.61
N MET A 144 2.68 3.34 22.35
CA MET A 144 2.37 1.98 21.90
C MET A 144 3.28 1.55 20.73
N PRO A 145 3.48 0.24 20.52
CA PRO A 145 4.21 -0.26 19.37
C PRO A 145 3.57 0.16 18.05
N TRP A 146 4.40 0.34 17.02
CA TRP A 146 3.97 0.63 15.66
C TRP A 146 3.96 -0.62 14.80
N ILE A 147 3.01 -0.70 13.88
CA ILE A 147 3.09 -1.55 12.70
C ILE A 147 3.13 -0.61 11.49
N THR A 148 4.33 -0.41 10.94
CA THR A 148 4.54 0.50 9.80
C THR A 148 4.54 -0.29 8.49
N PHE A 149 3.70 0.10 7.55
CA PHE A 149 3.63 -0.47 6.21
C PHE A 149 4.29 0.47 5.19
N VAL A 150 5.24 -0.08 4.44
CA VAL A 150 5.96 0.59 3.36
C VAL A 150 5.70 -0.19 2.08
N SER A 151 4.63 0.18 1.36
CA SER A 151 4.24 -0.43 0.07
C SER A 151 4.21 0.63 -1.04
N PRO A 152 5.38 1.17 -1.45
CA PRO A 152 5.43 2.13 -2.52
C PRO A 152 5.11 1.45 -3.87
N PRO A 153 4.77 2.23 -4.91
CA PRO A 153 4.76 1.71 -6.28
C PRO A 153 6.08 1.03 -6.61
N TRP A 154 6.04 -0.15 -7.26
CA TRP A 154 7.24 -0.95 -7.53
C TRP A 154 8.35 -0.22 -8.31
N SER A 155 8.01 0.81 -9.09
CA SER A 155 9.00 1.65 -9.78
C SER A 155 10.03 2.27 -8.83
N PHE A 156 9.69 2.46 -7.56
CA PHE A 156 10.62 2.96 -6.54
C PHE A 156 11.81 2.04 -6.26
N PHE A 157 11.66 0.74 -6.51
CA PHE A 157 12.69 -0.27 -6.27
C PHE A 157 13.58 -0.51 -7.49
N GLY A 158 13.21 0.01 -8.66
CA GLY A 158 14.03 -0.07 -9.87
C GLY A 158 15.37 0.65 -9.70
N GLU A 159 16.43 0.06 -10.25
CA GLU A 159 17.73 0.72 -10.34
C GLU A 159 17.58 2.07 -11.06
N GLY A 160 18.14 3.14 -10.48
CA GLY A 160 18.09 4.48 -11.04
C GLY A 160 16.82 5.30 -10.78
N HIS A 161 15.85 4.80 -9.99
CA HIS A 161 14.70 5.63 -9.61
C HIS A 161 15.15 6.86 -8.80
N GLU A 162 14.77 8.06 -9.28
CA GLU A 162 15.27 9.35 -8.78
C GLU A 162 15.01 9.58 -7.28
N ARG A 163 13.95 8.97 -6.73
CA ARG A 163 13.55 9.10 -5.31
C ARG A 163 13.88 7.89 -4.44
N ARG A 164 14.67 6.94 -4.95
CA ARG A 164 15.02 5.71 -4.20
C ARG A 164 15.76 6.04 -2.89
N ALA A 165 16.66 7.03 -2.93
CA ALA A 165 17.38 7.47 -1.72
C ALA A 165 16.44 8.04 -0.65
N GLU A 166 15.41 8.80 -1.03
CA GLU A 166 14.42 9.31 -0.08
C GLU A 166 13.60 8.18 0.56
N LEU A 167 13.26 7.15 -0.23
CA LEU A 167 12.54 5.97 0.29
C LEU A 167 13.38 5.20 1.31
N LEU A 168 14.66 4.96 1.00
CA LEU A 168 15.56 4.27 1.94
C LEU A 168 15.78 5.08 3.22
N ALA A 169 15.95 6.40 3.10
CA ALA A 169 16.05 7.29 4.25
C ALA A 169 14.75 7.33 5.08
N LEU A 170 13.59 7.22 4.43
CA LEU A 170 12.30 7.08 5.10
C LEU A 170 12.23 5.75 5.89
N ILE A 171 12.63 4.64 5.27
CA ILE A 171 12.64 3.34 5.95
C ILE A 171 13.57 3.38 7.17
N GLU A 172 14.77 3.95 7.01
CA GLU A 172 15.75 4.10 8.08
C GLU A 172 15.22 4.93 9.25
N ILE A 173 14.64 6.11 8.98
CA ILE A 173 14.08 6.93 10.06
C ILE A 173 12.95 6.19 10.78
N MET A 174 12.07 5.50 10.05
CA MET A 174 10.95 4.76 10.66
C MET A 174 11.45 3.62 11.56
N CYS A 175 12.44 2.84 11.13
CA CYS A 175 13.06 1.81 11.98
C CYS A 175 13.71 2.42 13.23
N ARG A 176 14.41 3.54 13.07
CA ARG A 176 15.13 4.21 14.16
C ARG A 176 14.19 4.77 15.22
N VAL A 177 13.14 5.51 14.82
CA VAL A 177 12.26 6.23 15.76
C VAL A 177 11.11 5.40 16.31
N ALA A 178 10.81 4.25 15.70
CA ALA A 178 9.73 3.39 16.18
C ALA A 178 9.94 2.98 17.66
N PRO A 179 8.89 2.92 18.50
CA PRO A 179 9.00 2.42 19.87
C PRO A 179 9.46 0.95 19.94
N PRO A 180 9.99 0.49 21.08
CA PRO A 180 10.27 -0.93 21.31
C PRO A 180 9.05 -1.82 21.01
N GLY A 181 9.29 -3.02 20.46
CA GLY A 181 8.23 -3.96 20.06
C GLY A 181 7.54 -3.61 18.73
N SER A 182 7.95 -2.54 18.04
CA SER A 182 7.40 -2.17 16.75
C SER A 182 7.89 -3.07 15.61
N THR A 183 7.08 -3.16 14.55
CA THR A 183 7.44 -3.83 13.30
C THR A 183 7.34 -2.86 12.13
N VAL A 184 8.37 -2.82 11.29
CA VAL A 184 8.33 -2.16 9.97
C VAL A 184 8.28 -3.24 8.90
N VAL A 185 7.31 -3.14 7.99
CA VAL A 185 7.09 -4.08 6.90
C VAL A 185 7.26 -3.36 5.58
N VAL A 186 8.17 -3.84 4.73
CA VAL A 186 8.33 -3.37 3.36
C VAL A 186 7.73 -4.41 2.40
N GLU A 187 6.80 -4.00 1.55
CA GLU A 187 6.39 -4.77 0.37
C GLU A 187 7.20 -4.28 -0.83
N ALA A 188 7.99 -5.18 -1.42
CA ALA A 188 8.70 -4.93 -2.66
C ALA A 188 8.33 -5.99 -3.70
N ASP A 189 8.82 -5.83 -4.94
CA ASP A 189 8.78 -6.92 -5.91
C ASP A 189 9.87 -7.97 -5.62
N THR A 190 9.82 -9.11 -6.30
CA THR A 190 10.78 -10.19 -6.08
C THR A 190 12.20 -9.90 -6.56
N VAL A 191 12.44 -8.82 -7.31
CA VAL A 191 13.77 -8.44 -7.83
C VAL A 191 14.49 -7.45 -6.94
N PHE A 192 13.80 -6.81 -5.99
CA PHE A 192 14.41 -5.93 -5.01
C PHE A 192 15.48 -6.65 -4.18
N ASP A 193 16.69 -6.07 -4.14
CA ASP A 193 17.80 -6.53 -3.32
C ASP A 193 17.67 -5.98 -1.88
N PRO A 194 17.41 -6.85 -0.87
CA PRO A 194 17.31 -6.43 0.53
C PRO A 194 18.60 -5.86 1.09
N ALA A 195 19.76 -6.11 0.48
CA ALA A 195 21.04 -5.52 0.90
C ALA A 195 21.04 -3.98 0.82
N ALA A 196 20.08 -3.39 0.09
CA ALA A 196 19.88 -1.95 0.05
C ALA A 196 19.14 -1.36 1.26
N LEU A 197 18.52 -2.19 2.10
CA LEU A 197 17.82 -1.74 3.29
C LEU A 197 18.81 -1.37 4.41
N PRO A 198 18.46 -0.41 5.29
CA PRO A 198 19.26 -0.11 6.47
C PRO A 198 19.37 -1.35 7.36
N ASP A 199 20.56 -1.61 7.90
CA ASP A 199 20.86 -2.78 8.73
C ASP A 199 20.38 -4.08 8.06
N ALA A 200 20.80 -4.34 6.82
CA ALA A 200 20.26 -5.39 5.95
C ALA A 200 20.08 -6.78 6.60
N GLU A 201 20.95 -7.16 7.54
CA GLU A 201 20.90 -8.44 8.26
C GLU A 201 19.71 -8.55 9.25
N SER A 202 19.13 -7.42 9.66
CA SER A 202 18.00 -7.35 10.59
C SER A 202 16.64 -7.62 9.94
N TRP A 203 16.59 -7.77 8.61
CA TRP A 203 15.35 -7.95 7.86
C TRP A 203 15.05 -9.42 7.60
N GLU A 204 13.89 -9.87 8.10
CA GLU A 204 13.35 -11.18 7.78
C GLU A 204 12.65 -11.15 6.42
N ARG A 205 13.13 -11.94 5.47
CA ARG A 205 12.60 -12.01 4.11
C ARG A 205 11.57 -13.14 3.93
N ARG A 206 10.39 -12.78 3.43
CA ARG A 206 9.28 -13.71 3.12
C ARG A 206 8.84 -13.54 1.65
N PRO A 207 9.39 -14.36 0.72
CA PRO A 207 8.99 -14.30 -0.69
C PRO A 207 7.53 -14.74 -0.89
N MET A 208 6.73 -13.91 -1.55
CA MET A 208 5.31 -14.15 -1.82
C MET A 208 4.98 -13.69 -3.25
N PRO A 209 5.45 -14.42 -4.29
CA PRO A 209 5.45 -13.91 -5.67
C PRO A 209 4.07 -13.36 -6.10
N PRO A 210 4.02 -12.22 -6.80
CA PRO A 210 5.17 -11.50 -7.35
C PRO A 210 5.78 -10.47 -6.38
N ALA A 211 5.41 -10.51 -5.09
CA ALA A 211 5.96 -9.63 -4.07
C ALA A 211 6.98 -10.36 -3.17
N VAL A 212 7.71 -9.58 -2.38
CA VAL A 212 8.44 -10.02 -1.20
C VAL A 212 8.04 -9.13 -0.04
N LEU A 213 7.81 -9.73 1.12
CA LEU A 213 7.60 -9.01 2.37
C LEU A 213 8.90 -9.06 3.18
N LEU A 214 9.35 -7.91 3.65
CA LEU A 214 10.55 -7.75 4.45
C LEU A 214 10.14 -7.18 5.81
N PHE A 215 10.47 -7.88 6.89
CA PHE A 215 10.06 -7.50 8.24
C PHE A 215 11.28 -7.10 9.07
N HIS A 216 11.25 -5.90 9.62
CA HIS A 216 12.19 -5.44 10.65
C HIS A 216 11.44 -5.32 11.98
N ARG A 217 11.82 -6.14 12.97
CA ARG A 217 11.21 -6.11 14.32
C ARG A 217 12.16 -5.45 15.31
N LYS A 218 11.70 -4.39 15.96
CA LYS A 218 12.47 -3.70 16.99
C LYS A 218 12.30 -4.42 18.34
N SER A 219 13.41 -4.72 19.00
CA SER A 219 13.40 -5.38 20.31
C SER A 219 12.61 -4.58 21.37
N LEU A 220 12.07 -5.28 22.36
CA LEU A 220 11.41 -4.67 23.54
C LEU A 220 12.41 -4.03 24.51
N THR A 221 13.69 -4.39 24.41
CA THR A 221 14.78 -3.86 25.22
C THR A 221 15.53 -2.78 24.45
N SER A 222 15.13 -1.53 24.63
CA SER A 222 15.92 -0.35 24.25
C SER A 222 15.69 0.77 25.25
#